data_AF-A0A953A8F7-F1
#
_entry.id   AF-A0A953A8F7-F1
#
_cell.length_a   1.000
_cell.length_b   1.000
_cell.length_c   1.000
_cell.angle_alpha   90.00
_cell.angle_beta   90.00
_cell.angle_gamma   90.00
#
_symmetry.space_group_name_H-M   'P 1'
#
loop_
_entity.id
_entity.type
_entity.pdbx_description
1 polymer ?
#
loop_
_entity_poly.entity_id
_entity_poly.type
_entity_poly.pdbx_seq_one_letter_code
_entity_poly.pdbx_strand_id
1 'polypeptide(L)'
;MIDSWKRVPLAEIAEFTSKPRELRLTDYKAIPFVPMELIPSDKIAIDGFLIKDPSAISSGTFFRRGDILLPKITPSFENGKQAIAEDVPLPFGLATTEVIPLREKANISDKLFLF
;
A
#
# COMPACT_ATOMS: atom_id res chain seq x y z
N MET A 1 -9.30 -29.81 15.71
CA MET A 1 -9.48 -28.50 15.06
C MET A 1 -8.37 -27.60 15.57
N ILE A 2 -7.87 -26.64 14.79
CA ILE A 2 -6.71 -25.84 15.20
C ILE A 2 -7.16 -24.87 16.32
N ASP A 3 -7.11 -25.33 17.57
CA ASP A 3 -7.49 -24.59 18.77
C ASP A 3 -6.49 -23.46 19.12
N SER A 4 -5.54 -23.14 18.23
CA SER A 4 -4.51 -22.12 18.42
C SER A 4 -4.74 -20.82 17.64
N TRP A 5 -5.76 -20.74 16.77
CA TRP A 5 -6.07 -19.48 16.07
C TRP A 5 -6.80 -18.49 16.98
N LYS A 6 -6.33 -17.25 16.99
CA LYS A 6 -6.95 -16.16 17.74
C LYS A 6 -7.52 -15.13 16.78
N ARG A 7 -8.73 -14.65 17.07
CA ARG A 7 -9.28 -13.47 16.41
C ARG A 7 -8.69 -12.23 17.07
N VAL A 8 -8.05 -11.39 16.27
CA VAL A 8 -7.43 -10.15 16.72
C VAL A 8 -7.78 -9.02 15.75
N PRO A 9 -7.87 -7.77 16.21
CA PRO A 9 -7.91 -6.60 15.34
C PRO A 9 -6.71 -6.56 14.39
N LEU A 10 -6.93 -6.18 13.13
CA LEU A 10 -5.85 -6.06 12.13
C LEU A 10 -4.70 -5.15 12.63
N ALA A 11 -5.03 -4.08 13.36
CA ALA A 11 -4.06 -3.14 13.93
C ALA A 11 -3.07 -3.79 14.93
N GLU A 12 -3.42 -4.93 15.53
CA GLU A 12 -2.51 -5.66 16.42
C GLU A 12 -1.42 -6.39 15.62
N ILE A 13 -1.74 -6.87 14.42
CA ILE A 13 -0.84 -7.71 13.62
C ILE A 13 -0.25 -7.02 12.39
N ALA A 14 -0.76 -5.85 11.99
CA ALA A 14 -0.27 -5.07 10.86
C ALA A 14 0.01 -3.62 11.26
N GLU A 15 0.93 -2.97 10.55
CA GLU A 15 1.19 -1.54 10.62
C GLU A 15 0.47 -0.81 9.49
N PHE A 16 -0.06 0.37 9.80
CA PHE A 16 -0.58 1.29 8.80
C PHE A 16 0.52 2.29 8.44
N THR A 17 0.98 2.27 7.19
CA THR A 17 2.09 3.12 6.79
C THR A 17 1.67 4.58 6.75
N SER A 18 2.50 5.45 7.32
CA SER A 18 2.34 6.91 7.28
C SER A 18 3.62 7.58 6.77
N LYS A 19 3.46 8.77 6.19
CA LYS A 19 4.60 9.54 5.67
C LYS A 19 5.49 9.99 6.84
N PRO A 20 6.81 9.70 6.82
CA PRO A 20 7.74 10.31 7.77
C PRO A 20 7.65 11.83 7.73
N ARG A 21 7.81 12.48 8.88
CA ARG A 21 7.66 13.95 8.99
C ARG A 21 8.76 14.67 8.22
N GLU A 22 9.96 14.10 8.23
CA GLU A 22 11.19 14.63 7.64
C GLU A 22 11.23 14.45 6.13
N LEU A 23 10.42 13.53 5.58
CA LEU A 23 10.37 13.28 4.15
C LEU A 23 9.63 14.41 3.42
N ARG A 24 10.35 15.16 2.60
CA ARG A 24 9.80 16.19 1.70
C ARG A 24 9.71 15.63 0.29
N LEU A 25 8.51 15.62 -0.29
CA LEU A 25 8.28 15.11 -1.65
C LEU A 25 9.01 15.97 -2.70
N THR A 26 9.17 17.26 -2.44
CA THR A 26 9.87 18.23 -3.28
C THR A 26 11.37 17.97 -3.40
N ASP A 27 11.95 17.14 -2.53
CA ASP A 27 13.37 16.77 -2.61
C ASP A 27 13.62 15.72 -3.73
N TYR A 28 12.57 15.25 -4.40
CA TYR A 28 12.62 14.26 -5.48
C TYR A 28 12.19 14.87 -6.80
N LYS A 29 12.83 14.49 -7.91
CA LYS A 29 12.45 14.96 -9.25
C LYS A 29 11.13 14.37 -9.74
N ALA A 30 10.83 13.15 -9.32
CA ALA A 30 9.63 12.44 -9.72
C ALA A 30 9.25 11.40 -8.67
N ILE A 31 7.95 11.19 -8.46
CA ILE A 31 7.39 10.29 -7.46
C ILE A 31 6.52 9.23 -8.16
N PRO A 32 6.68 7.94 -7.83
CA PRO A 32 5.76 6.89 -8.25
C PRO A 32 4.39 7.12 -7.63
N PHE A 33 3.37 7.17 -8.48
CA PHE A 33 1.98 7.33 -8.11
C PHE A 33 1.15 6.14 -8.58
N VAL A 34 0.44 5.47 -7.67
CA VAL A 34 -0.42 4.31 -7.96
C VAL A 34 -1.89 4.75 -7.89
N PRO A 35 -2.55 4.97 -9.04
CA PRO A 35 -3.99 5.18 -9.08
C PRO A 35 -4.73 3.83 -8.92
N MET A 36 -6.04 3.86 -8.70
CA MET A 36 -6.85 2.66 -8.44
C MET A 36 -6.85 1.66 -9.61
N GLU A 37 -6.64 2.16 -10.83
CA GLU A 37 -6.60 1.38 -12.07
C GLU A 37 -5.36 0.50 -12.18
N LEU A 38 -4.29 0.82 -11.45
CA LEU A 38 -3.05 0.02 -11.43
C LEU A 38 -2.99 -0.95 -10.23
N ILE A 39 -4.08 -1.05 -9.48
CA ILE A 39 -4.25 -2.08 -8.44
C ILE A 39 -5.08 -3.23 -9.06
N PRO A 40 -4.44 -4.37 -9.38
CA PRO A 40 -5.11 -5.53 -9.98
C PRO A 40 -6.02 -6.23 -8.97
N SER A 41 -6.85 -7.14 -9.49
CA SER A 41 -7.70 -8.06 -8.72
C SER A 41 -7.31 -9.53 -8.92
N ASP A 42 -6.35 -9.82 -9.78
CA ASP A 42 -5.99 -11.17 -10.24
C ASP A 42 -4.49 -11.47 -10.07
N LYS A 43 -3.73 -10.58 -9.44
CA LYS A 43 -2.28 -10.71 -9.21
C LYS A 43 -1.88 -10.15 -7.85
N ILE A 44 -0.71 -10.56 -7.38
CA ILE A 44 -0.14 -10.09 -6.10
C ILE A 44 0.51 -8.72 -6.23
N ALA A 45 1.30 -8.47 -7.28
CA ALA A 45 2.03 -7.21 -7.44
C ALA A 45 1.18 -6.14 -8.15
N ILE A 46 1.47 -4.85 -7.91
CA ILE A 46 0.87 -3.74 -8.66
C ILE A 46 1.17 -3.87 -10.16
N ASP A 47 0.23 -3.46 -11.03
CA ASP A 47 0.44 -3.51 -12.50
C ASP A 47 1.40 -2.40 -12.99
N GLY A 48 1.72 -1.44 -12.13
CA GLY A 48 2.69 -0.39 -12.39
C GLY A 48 2.45 0.87 -11.56
N PHE A 49 3.04 1.97 -12.01
CA PHE A 49 2.90 3.30 -11.42
C PHE A 49 3.03 4.38 -12.49
N LEU A 50 2.41 5.52 -12.23
CA LEU A 50 2.64 6.74 -12.98
C LEU A 50 3.81 7.49 -12.35
N ILE A 51 4.74 7.99 -13.17
CA ILE A 51 5.79 8.88 -12.68
C ILE A 51 5.27 10.32 -12.74
N LYS A 52 5.14 10.97 -11.58
CA LYS A 52 4.60 12.34 -11.46
C LYS A 52 5.62 13.29 -10.87
N ASP A 53 5.66 14.52 -11.37
CA ASP A 53 6.34 15.62 -10.68
C ASP A 53 5.66 15.84 -9.30
N PRO A 54 6.41 16.01 -8.21
CA PRO A 54 5.83 16.27 -6.89
C PRO A 54 4.82 17.42 -6.88
N SER A 55 5.04 18.49 -7.66
CA SER A 55 4.14 19.65 -7.70
C SER A 55 2.81 19.35 -8.40
N ALA A 56 2.73 18.30 -9.20
CA ALA A 56 1.51 17.86 -9.88
C ALA A 56 0.65 16.93 -9.00
N ILE A 57 1.12 16.55 -7.81
CA ILE A 57 0.39 15.67 -6.89
C ILE A 57 -0.29 16.53 -5.82
N SER A 58 -1.59 16.78 -6.00
CA SER A 58 -2.40 17.53 -5.04
C SER A 58 -2.84 16.69 -3.83
N SER A 59 -2.98 15.38 -4.00
CA SER A 59 -3.39 14.46 -2.94
C SER A 59 -2.87 13.04 -3.19
N GLY A 60 -2.75 12.26 -2.11
CA GLY A 60 -2.36 10.86 -2.16
C GLY A 60 -2.07 10.30 -0.78
N THR A 61 -2.09 8.98 -0.65
CA THR A 61 -1.67 8.28 0.56
C THR A 61 -0.26 7.74 0.38
N PHE A 62 0.60 7.99 1.35
CA PHE A 62 1.98 7.50 1.33
C PHE A 62 2.03 6.00 1.61
N PHE A 63 2.78 5.28 0.78
CA PHE A 63 3.12 3.88 1.00
C PHE A 63 4.63 3.69 0.87
N ARG A 64 5.18 2.65 1.51
CA ARG A 64 6.56 2.20 1.33
C ARG A 64 6.61 1.02 0.37
N ARG A 65 7.73 0.86 -0.33
CA ARG A 65 7.96 -0.33 -1.17
C ARG A 65 7.73 -1.59 -0.32
N GLY A 66 6.91 -2.49 -0.85
CA GLY A 66 6.50 -3.73 -0.20
C GLY A 66 5.26 -3.62 0.69
N ASP A 67 4.61 -2.46 0.81
CA ASP A 67 3.29 -2.37 1.45
C ASP A 67 2.21 -3.08 0.62
N ILE A 68 1.21 -3.63 1.29
CA ILE A 68 -0.06 -4.05 0.68
C ILE A 68 -0.93 -2.80 0.52
N LEU A 69 -1.42 -2.55 -0.70
CA LEU A 69 -2.32 -1.46 -1.04
C LEU A 69 -3.76 -1.98 -1.03
N LEU A 70 -4.49 -1.71 0.06
CA LEU A 70 -5.85 -2.17 0.24
C LEU A 70 -6.87 -1.05 -0.05
N PRO A 71 -7.79 -1.18 -1.02
CA PRO A 71 -8.86 -0.21 -1.26
C PRO A 71 -9.80 -0.04 -0.07
N LYS A 72 -10.24 1.20 0.17
CA LYS A 72 -11.24 1.59 1.19
C LYS A 72 -12.67 1.52 0.68
N ILE A 73 -12.84 1.61 -0.64
CA ILE A 73 -14.13 1.83 -1.30
C ILE A 73 -14.66 0.56 -1.97
N THR A 74 -15.98 0.48 -2.08
CA THR A 74 -16.67 -0.49 -2.93
C THR A 74 -16.98 0.15 -4.29
N PRO A 75 -17.01 -0.62 -5.39
CA PRO A 75 -16.89 -2.08 -5.44
C PRO A 75 -15.43 -2.58 -5.42
N SER A 76 -14.42 -1.70 -5.46
CA SER A 76 -13.01 -2.11 -5.58
C SER A 76 -12.57 -3.15 -4.55
N PHE A 77 -12.90 -2.95 -3.28
CA PHE A 77 -12.58 -3.90 -2.21
C PHE A 77 -13.29 -5.25 -2.40
N GLU A 78 -14.58 -5.25 -2.71
CA GLU A 78 -15.37 -6.48 -2.92
C GLU A 78 -14.95 -7.23 -4.18
N ASN A 79 -14.47 -6.51 -5.19
CA ASN A 79 -13.91 -7.07 -6.42
C ASN A 79 -12.50 -7.65 -6.21
N GLY A 80 -11.99 -7.67 -4.99
CA GLY A 80 -10.70 -8.26 -4.65
C GLY A 80 -9.50 -7.43 -5.13
N LYS A 81 -9.68 -6.14 -5.44
CA LYS A 81 -8.54 -5.30 -5.77
C LYS A 81 -7.65 -5.16 -4.55
N GLN A 82 -6.40 -5.59 -4.68
CA GLN A 82 -5.34 -5.35 -3.72
C GLN A 82 -4.02 -5.75 -4.37
N ALA A 83 -2.93 -5.13 -3.94
CA ALA A 83 -1.62 -5.46 -4.47
C ALA A 83 -0.50 -5.12 -3.51
N ILE A 84 0.60 -5.86 -3.57
CA ILE A 84 1.86 -5.53 -2.93
C ILE A 84 2.63 -4.57 -3.85
N ALA A 85 3.04 -3.44 -3.30
CA ALA A 85 3.80 -2.40 -3.99
C ALA A 85 5.29 -2.80 -4.12
N GLU A 86 5.57 -3.88 -4.83
CA GLU A 86 6.93 -4.31 -5.17
C GLU A 86 7.49 -3.56 -6.38
N ASP A 87 8.81 -3.64 -6.60
CA ASP A 87 9.51 -3.04 -7.75
C ASP A 87 9.28 -1.53 -7.98
N VAL A 88 8.86 -0.81 -6.94
CA VAL A 88 8.71 0.65 -6.96
C VAL A 88 10.10 1.30 -7.01
N PRO A 89 10.40 2.26 -7.91
CA PRO A 89 11.79 2.72 -8.14
C PRO A 89 12.35 3.55 -6.98
N LEU A 90 11.49 4.13 -6.16
CA LEU A 90 11.86 4.76 -4.90
C LEU A 90 11.53 3.84 -3.71
N PRO A 91 12.11 4.07 -2.51
CA PRO A 91 11.71 3.35 -1.29
C PRO A 91 10.25 3.56 -0.88
N PHE A 92 9.53 4.46 -1.55
CA PHE A 92 8.15 4.83 -1.29
C PHE A 92 7.46 5.27 -2.58
N GLY A 93 6.14 5.45 -2.50
CA GLY A 93 5.35 6.17 -3.48
C GLY A 93 4.11 6.77 -2.84
N LEU A 94 3.23 7.28 -3.68
CA LEU A 94 1.90 7.74 -3.29
C LEU A 94 0.85 6.91 -4.01
N ALA A 95 -0.20 6.48 -3.32
CA ALA A 95 -1.37 5.89 -3.94
C ALA A 95 -2.52 6.90 -3.91
N THR A 96 -3.63 6.61 -4.60
CA THR A 96 -4.90 7.34 -4.37
C THR A 96 -5.26 7.40 -2.87
N THR A 97 -5.96 8.45 -2.46
CA THR A 97 -6.42 8.61 -1.06
C THR A 97 -7.40 7.52 -0.61
N GLU A 98 -7.96 6.77 -1.55
CA GLU A 98 -8.90 5.67 -1.34
C GLU A 98 -8.22 4.33 -1.02
N VAL A 99 -6.91 4.34 -0.71
CA VAL A 99 -6.13 3.16 -0.34
C VAL A 99 -5.63 3.26 1.10
N ILE A 100 -5.57 2.13 1.78
CA ILE A 100 -4.88 1.90 3.06
C ILE A 100 -3.63 1.07 2.79
N PRO A 101 -2.43 1.66 2.90
CA PRO A 101 -1.20 0.90 2.90
C PRO A 101 -1.02 0.14 4.22
N LEU A 102 -0.81 -1.16 4.11
CA LEU A 102 -0.60 -2.09 5.22
C LEU A 102 0.78 -2.71 5.12
N ARG A 103 1.39 -3.01 6.27
CA ARG A 103 2.68 -3.66 6.36
C ARG A 103 2.67 -4.74 7.45
N GLU A 104 3.36 -5.82 7.20
CA GLU A 104 3.61 -6.88 8.16
C GLU A 104 4.43 -6.37 9.35
N LYS A 105 4.16 -6.92 10.54
CA LYS A 105 4.96 -6.66 11.73
C LYS A 105 5.99 -7.77 11.87
N ALA A 106 7.27 -7.37 11.93
CA ALA A 106 8.36 -8.32 12.12
C ALA A 106 8.10 -9.22 13.35
N ASN A 107 8.25 -10.54 13.14
CA ASN A 107 7.99 -11.59 14.14
C ASN A 107 6.53 -11.73 14.61
N ILE A 108 5.57 -11.05 13.99
CA ILE A 108 4.15 -11.12 14.35
C ILE A 108 3.31 -11.61 13.17
N SER A 109 3.55 -11.10 11.98
CA SER A 109 2.81 -11.46 10.76
C SER A 109 3.74 -11.59 9.57
N ASP A 110 3.32 -12.40 8.61
CA ASP A 110 3.92 -12.47 7.29
C ASP A 110 3.06 -11.69 6.30
N LYS A 111 3.71 -11.00 5.35
CA LYS A 111 3.03 -10.17 4.36
C LYS A 111 2.08 -10.96 3.46
N LEU A 112 2.50 -12.15 3.01
CA LEU A 112 1.67 -13.01 2.16
C LEU A 112 0.54 -13.67 2.95
N PHE A 113 0.64 -13.71 4.28
CA PHE A 113 -0.48 -14.10 5.14
C PHE A 113 -1.50 -12.96 5.32
N LEU A 114 -1.06 -11.70 5.27
CA LEU A 114 -1.94 -10.53 5.34
C LEU A 114 -2.62 -10.19 3.99
N PHE A 115 -2.07 -10.67 2.87
CA PHE A 115 -2.60 -10.49 1.50
C PHE A 115 -3.67 -11.53 1.20
#